data_AF-M5RGQ5-F1
#
_entry.id   AF-M5RGQ5-F1
#
_cell.length_a   1.000
_cell.length_b   1.000
_cell.length_c   1.000
_cell.angle_alpha   90.00
_cell.angle_beta   90.00
_cell.angle_gamma   90.00
#
_symmetry.space_group_name_H-M   'P 1'
#
loop_
_entity.id
_entity.type
_entity.pdbx_description
1 polymer ?
#
loop_
_entity_poly.entity_id
_entity_poly.type
_entity_poly.pdbx_seq_one_letter_code
_entity_poly.pdbx_strand_id
1 'polypeptide(L)' 'MNKRLTKISKYLSFVLKHHPEAIGISLDPYGYVNIEELVKSANASGKSITTEQVYQVVAESEEQRFALSDDRLRIRAV' A
#
# COMPACT_ATOMS: atom_id res chain seq x y z
N MET A 1 4.09 4.54 14.94
CA MET A 1 2.86 4.68 14.13
C MET A 1 1.65 5.11 14.94
N ASN A 2 0.90 6.11 14.46
CA ASN A 2 -0.40 6.51 15.01
C ASN A 2 -1.53 5.52 14.63
N LYS A 3 -2.65 5.51 15.38
CA LYS A 3 -3.80 4.60 15.17
C LYS A 3 -4.30 4.55 13.72
N ARG A 4 -4.29 5.68 13.00
CA ARG A 4 -4.70 5.77 11.59
C ARG A 4 -3.71 5.03 10.68
N LEU A 5 -2.41 5.26 10.85
CA LEU A 5 -1.36 4.61 10.05
C LEU A 5 -1.31 3.10 10.32
N THR A 6 -1.57 2.65 11.55
CA THR A 6 -1.71 1.22 11.84
C THR A 6 -2.86 0.57 11.07
N LYS A 7 -4.01 1.25 10.94
CA LYS A 7 -5.14 0.75 10.12
C LYS A 7 -4.78 0.68 8.64
N ILE A 8 -4.10 1.70 8.13
CA ILE A 8 -3.63 1.73 6.74
C ILE A 8 -2.61 0.61 6.51
N SER A 9 -1.65 0.42 7.40
CA SER A 9 -0.66 -0.68 7.35
C SER A 9 -1.34 -2.04 7.25
N LYS A 10 -2.30 -2.34 8.14
CA LYS A 10 -3.07 -3.60 8.09
C LYS A 10 -3.82 -3.76 6.77
N TYR A 11 -4.43 -2.69 6.28
CA TYR A 11 -5.14 -2.70 5.00
C TYR A 11 -4.20 -2.93 3.81
N LEU A 12 -3.05 -2.27 3.79
CA LEU A 12 -2.03 -2.47 2.76
C LEU A 12 -1.50 -3.90 2.77
N SER A 13 -1.23 -4.48 3.95
CA SER A 13 -0.87 -5.90 4.04
C SER A 13 -1.95 -6.81 3.48
N PHE A 14 -3.24 -6.54 3.78
CA PHE A 14 -4.36 -7.32 3.26
C PHE A 14 -4.45 -7.27 1.73
N VAL A 15 -4.42 -6.07 1.16
CA VAL A 15 -4.56 -5.89 -0.29
C VAL A 15 -3.32 -6.39 -1.03
N LEU A 16 -2.11 -6.04 -0.58
CA LEU A 16 -0.89 -6.36 -1.31
C LEU A 16 -0.46 -7.83 -1.19
N LYS A 17 -0.85 -8.54 -0.12
CA LYS A 17 -0.48 -9.96 0.07
C LYS A 17 -1.59 -10.94 -0.27
N HIS A 18 -2.85 -10.55 -0.09
CA HIS A 18 -3.96 -11.52 -0.13
C HIS A 18 -5.00 -11.20 -1.21
N HIS A 19 -5.37 -9.93 -1.38
CA HIS A 19 -6.50 -9.55 -2.23
C HIS A 19 -6.29 -8.25 -3.01
N PRO A 20 -5.35 -8.20 -3.97
CA PRO A 20 -5.19 -7.05 -4.85
C PRO A 20 -6.45 -6.82 -5.71
N GLU A 21 -7.14 -7.90 -6.09
CA GLU A 21 -8.39 -7.84 -6.85
C GLU A 21 -9.55 -7.18 -6.10
N ALA A 22 -9.52 -7.15 -4.76
CA ALA A 22 -10.60 -6.54 -3.96
C ALA A 22 -10.75 -5.04 -4.22
N ILE A 23 -9.71 -4.38 -4.73
CA ILE A 23 -9.77 -2.98 -5.17
C ILE A 23 -9.48 -2.83 -6.67
N GLY A 24 -9.47 -3.93 -7.43
CA GLY A 24 -9.22 -3.91 -8.87
C GLY A 24 -7.80 -3.47 -9.25
N ILE A 25 -6.80 -3.70 -8.39
CA ILE A 25 -5.39 -3.52 -8.77
C ILE A 25 -4.78 -4.86 -9.17
N SER A 26 -3.77 -4.81 -10.02
CA SER A 26 -2.94 -5.97 -10.35
C SER A 26 -1.50 -5.67 -9.98
N LEU A 27 -0.88 -6.65 -9.32
CA LEU A 27 0.54 -6.60 -9.02
C LEU A 27 1.32 -7.06 -10.25
N ASP A 28 2.44 -6.40 -10.50
CA ASP A 28 3.44 -6.82 -11.47
C ASP A 28 4.08 -8.18 -11.05
N PRO A 29 4.78 -8.93 -11.94
CA PRO A 29 5.43 -10.19 -11.57
C PRO A 29 6.37 -10.11 -10.36
N TYR A 30 6.91 -8.94 -10.04
CA TYR A 30 7.74 -8.72 -8.84
C TYR A 30 6.95 -8.30 -7.58
N GLY A 31 5.62 -8.29 -7.65
CA GLY A 31 4.70 -7.95 -6.56
C GLY A 31 4.45 -6.45 -6.38
N TYR A 32 4.92 -5.61 -7.30
CA TYR A 32 4.80 -4.15 -7.21
C TYR A 32 3.49 -3.63 -7.79
N VAL A 33 2.96 -2.56 -7.20
CA VAL A 33 1.86 -1.73 -7.75
C VAL A 33 2.23 -0.25 -7.66
N ASN A 34 1.73 0.55 -8.59
CA ASN A 34 1.86 2.00 -8.52
C ASN A 34 1.08 2.56 -7.31
N ILE A 35 1.71 3.43 -6.53
CA ILE A 35 1.15 3.99 -5.30
C ILE A 35 -0.06 4.88 -5.58
N GLU A 36 -0.04 5.65 -6.67
CA GLU A 36 -1.17 6.50 -7.05
C GLU A 36 -2.39 5.65 -7.42
N GLU A 37 -2.20 4.61 -8.22
CA GLU A 37 -3.27 3.69 -8.59
C GLU A 37 -3.82 2.94 -7.37
N LEU A 38 -2.93 2.46 -6.48
CA LEU A 38 -3.31 1.83 -5.21
C LEU A 38 -4.18 2.77 -4.36
N VAL A 39 -3.77 4.03 -4.20
CA VAL A 39 -4.51 5.04 -3.43
C VAL A 39 -5.84 5.37 -4.07
N LYS A 40 -5.87 5.57 -5.40
CA LYS A 40 -7.07 5.86 -6.17
C LYS A 40 -8.09 4.72 -6.05
N SER A 41 -7.64 3.48 -6.25
CA SER A 41 -8.48 2.28 -6.13
C SER A 41 -8.96 2.05 -4.70
N ALA A 42 -8.10 2.25 -3.70
CA ALA A 42 -8.52 2.16 -2.30
C ALA A 42 -9.59 3.20 -1.94
N ASN A 43 -9.43 4.44 -2.42
CA ASN A 43 -10.42 5.50 -2.22
C ASN A 43 -11.74 5.21 -2.96
N ALA A 44 -11.67 4.67 -4.17
CA ALA A 44 -12.85 4.21 -4.93
C ALA A 44 -13.60 3.08 -4.20
N SER A 45 -12.87 2.21 -3.49
CA SER A 45 -13.43 1.17 -2.61
C SER A 45 -13.98 1.71 -1.27
N GLY A 46 -14.01 3.03 -1.06
CA GLY A 46 -14.56 3.66 0.15
C GLY A 46 -13.55 3.82 1.29
N LYS A 47 -12.25 3.74 1.02
CA LYS A 47 -11.21 4.13 1.99
C LYS A 47 -10.88 5.62 1.85
N SER A 48 -10.10 6.12 2.81
CA SER A 48 -9.60 7.50 2.80
C SER A 48 -8.10 7.49 3.10
N ILE A 49 -7.35 7.10 2.08
CA ILE A 49 -5.90 6.91 2.09
C ILE A 49 -5.28 7.97 1.16
N THR A 50 -4.10 8.47 1.53
CA THR A 50 -3.31 9.41 0.72
C THR A 50 -1.95 8.79 0.44
N THR A 51 -1.30 9.24 -0.62
CA THR A 51 0.05 8.80 -0.99
C THR A 51 1.06 9.09 0.13
N GLU A 52 0.97 10.27 0.76
CA GLU A 52 1.77 10.63 1.94
C GLU A 52 1.62 9.63 3.09
N GLN A 53 0.39 9.19 3.37
CA GLN A 53 0.15 8.17 4.40
C GLN A 53 0.74 6.82 4.04
N VAL A 54 0.74 6.44 2.75
CA VAL A 54 1.41 5.22 2.30
C VAL A 54 2.92 5.33 2.57
N TYR A 55 3.55 6.44 2.18
CA TYR A 55 4.97 6.67 2.47
C TYR A 55 5.29 6.66 3.97
N GLN A 56 4.46 7.31 4.79
CA GLN A 56 4.61 7.26 6.25
C GLN A 56 4.48 5.85 6.79
N VAL A 57 3.53 5.06 6.28
CA VAL A 57 3.40 3.65 6.66
C VAL A 57 4.65 2.86 6.33
N VAL A 58 5.22 3.04 5.13
CA VAL A 58 6.45 2.35 4.76
C VAL A 58 7.62 2.78 5.66
N ALA A 59 7.75 4.09 5.92
CA ALA A 59 8.83 4.65 6.73
C ALA A 59 8.76 4.25 8.21
N GLU A 60 7.55 4.13 8.78
CA GLU A 60 7.33 3.75 10.18
C GLU A 60 7.13 2.23 10.38
N SER A 61 7.15 1.43 9.31
CA SER A 61 6.98 -0.03 9.44
C SER A 61 8.24 -0.66 10.03
N GLU A 62 8.17 -1.04 11.30
CA GLU A 62 9.28 -1.57 12.10
C GLU A 62 9.90 -2.88 11.56
N GLU A 63 9.25 -3.57 10.62
CA GLU A 63 9.67 -4.89 10.12
C GLU A 63 9.80 -4.95 8.58
N GLN A 64 10.13 -3.84 7.91
CA GLN A 64 10.26 -3.79 6.44
C GLN A 64 9.08 -4.44 5.69
N ARG A 65 7.86 -4.37 6.26
CA ARG A 65 6.66 -5.05 5.73
C ARG A 65 6.30 -4.64 4.31
N PHE A 66 6.86 -3.51 3.87
CA PHE A 66 6.68 -2.95 2.56
C PHE A 66 8.03 -2.51 2.00
N ALA A 67 8.18 -2.66 0.69
CA ALA A 67 9.32 -2.14 -0.05
C ALA A 67 8.82 -1.17 -1.11
N LEU A 68 9.51 -0.04 -1.24
CA LEU A 68 9.35 0.87 -2.37
C LEU A 68 10.23 0.43 -3.53
N SER A 69 9.86 0.80 -4.75
CA SER A 69 10.77 0.73 -5.89
C SER A 69 11.81 1.86 -5.83
N ASP A 70 12.83 1.79 -6.69
CA ASP A 70 13.95 2.72 -6.73
C ASP A 70 13.48 4.16 -7.02
N ASP A 71 12.52 4.28 -7.96
CA ASP A 71 11.82 5.53 -8.30
C ASP A 71 10.81 6.00 -7.23
N ARG A 72 10.58 5.20 -6.18
CA ARG A 72 9.60 5.42 -5.11
C ARG A 72 8.15 5.54 -5.57
N LEU A 73 7.81 5.28 -6.82
CA LEU A 73 6.43 5.38 -7.34
C LEU A 73 5.63 4.10 -7.12
N ARG A 74 6.31 3.00 -6.79
CA ARG A 74 5.72 1.68 -6.60
C ARG A 74 5.98 1.12 -5.22
N ILE A 75 5.03 0.33 -4.73
CA ILE A 75 5.09 -0.36 -3.45
C ILE A 75 4.78 -1.84 -3.65
N ARG A 76 5.46 -2.70 -2.87
CA ARG A 76 5.10 -4.11 -2.70
C ARG A 76 5.10 -4.48 -1.22
N ALA A 77 4.44 -5.57 -0.89
CA ALA A 77 4.62 -6.21 0.41
C ALA A 77 5.85 -7.14 0.37
N VAL A 78 6.56 -7.23 1.50
CA VAL A 78 7.72 -8.13 1.71
C VAL A 78 7.31 -9.29 2.62
#